data_AF-A0A4S9Q6E9-F1
#
_entry.id   AF-A0A4S9Q6E9-F1
#
_cell.length_a   1.000
_cell.length_b   1.000
_cell.length_c   1.000
_cell.angle_alpha   90.00
_cell.angle_beta   90.00
_cell.angle_gamma   90.00
#
_symmetry.space_group_name_H-M   'P 1'
#
loop_
_entity.id
_entity.type
_entity.pdbx_description
1 polymer ?
#
loop_
_entity_poly.entity_id
_entity_poly.type
_entity_poly.pdbx_seq_one_letter_code
_entity_poly.pdbx_strand_id
1 'polypeptide(L)'
;MAAKPPAKGYWQALPEFIQALVADSFHNFVFTGPPNQTIDRPIPVSTDNTRWVPVPRALTKKGFAEGSEGLINLWCLLDSDDKIIDRIIIKQIHPGCQRYEDSSNWKDGNVGGEPRECAMANSVWTALATDNRKHVLDCLGYGDCKGEPRWRYRLYFEFSEHEDLSRMIEAQREGQSSTGQKRKADDGDTLFPEAFLWYLLESLAKVVVAMDQAGDKGGVLHGDLQAANIFFSAPDSKRFSLYPIPKVADFGSSRNLGDSGVRDRSDVVRRDACCMLFAPPELARINDGVTWEVKDGPSATLSNKTNVWQVGMLLACCMRLRPYLPETDWRDVPQMHWETPENEQLRFGKKRGRTELSRKQMCHENSKYNSVLINIVKLCLHFDPVKRPSPSSLLRGVQKYMKEAVAGVENYQSVEGEADDDIQPYKLLKKKDDRYKIGKQFD
;
A
#
# COMPACT_ATOMS: atom_id res chain seq x y z
N MET A 1 3.15 -23.13 -25.05
CA MET A 1 1.84 -23.00 -24.41
C MET A 1 1.45 -21.54 -24.47
N ALA A 2 0.32 -21.20 -25.10
CA ALA A 2 -0.16 -19.82 -25.13
C ALA A 2 -0.43 -19.35 -23.70
N ALA A 3 0.10 -18.20 -23.31
CA ALA A 3 -0.20 -17.59 -22.02
C ALA A 3 -1.72 -17.44 -21.91
N LYS A 4 -2.33 -18.01 -20.87
CA LYS A 4 -3.73 -17.70 -20.56
C LYS A 4 -3.81 -16.18 -20.35
N PRO A 5 -4.79 -15.50 -20.97
CA PRO A 5 -5.00 -14.09 -20.67
C PRO A 5 -5.21 -13.94 -19.15
N PRO A 6 -4.71 -12.86 -18.53
CA PRO A 6 -4.94 -12.62 -17.12
C PRO A 6 -6.44 -12.66 -16.85
N ALA A 7 -6.82 -13.22 -15.70
CA ALA A 7 -8.21 -13.21 -15.27
C ALA A 7 -8.69 -11.76 -15.27
N LYS A 8 -9.70 -11.45 -16.09
CA LYS A 8 -10.33 -10.13 -16.11
C LYS A 8 -10.88 -9.87 -14.70
N GLY A 9 -10.53 -8.74 -14.10
CA GLY A 9 -11.17 -8.29 -12.86
C GLY A 9 -12.68 -8.14 -13.07
N TYR A 10 -13.46 -8.18 -12.00
CA TYR A 10 -14.93 -8.18 -12.09
C TYR A 10 -15.47 -7.07 -13.01
N TRP A 11 -14.92 -5.85 -12.87
CA TRP A 11 -15.28 -4.70 -13.69
C TRP A 11 -15.12 -4.97 -15.19
N GLN A 12 -14.00 -5.57 -15.57
CA GLN A 12 -13.64 -5.89 -16.96
C GLN A 12 -14.46 -7.07 -17.53
N ALA A 13 -15.12 -7.84 -16.66
CA ALA A 13 -16.03 -8.90 -17.04
C ALA A 13 -17.45 -8.39 -17.36
N LEU A 14 -17.82 -7.18 -16.89
CA LEU A 14 -19.11 -6.57 -17.22
C LEU A 14 -19.17 -6.14 -18.70
N PRO A 15 -20.34 -6.22 -19.36
CA PRO A 15 -20.52 -5.63 -20.69
C PRO A 15 -20.21 -4.13 -20.70
N GLU A 16 -19.59 -3.63 -21.77
CA GLU A 16 -19.15 -2.22 -21.87
C GLU A 16 -20.28 -1.21 -21.63
N PHE A 17 -21.50 -1.51 -22.10
CA PHE A 17 -22.65 -0.63 -21.88
C PHE A 17 -23.07 -0.56 -20.40
N ILE A 18 -22.88 -1.64 -19.62
CA ILE A 18 -23.10 -1.66 -18.17
C ILE A 18 -21.98 -0.88 -17.49
N GLN A 19 -20.74 -1.04 -17.92
CA GLN A 19 -19.61 -0.26 -17.40
C GLN A 19 -19.85 1.24 -17.61
N ALA A 20 -20.31 1.65 -18.79
CA ALA A 20 -20.65 3.04 -19.09
C ALA A 20 -21.79 3.56 -18.19
N LEU A 21 -22.89 2.81 -18.06
CA LEU A 21 -24.01 3.18 -17.19
C LEU A 21 -23.56 3.38 -15.73
N VAL A 22 -22.72 2.48 -15.23
CA VAL A 22 -22.22 2.51 -13.87
C VAL A 22 -21.26 3.69 -13.65
N ALA A 23 -20.34 3.93 -14.60
CA ALA A 23 -19.43 5.06 -14.59
C ALA A 23 -20.20 6.39 -14.64
N ASP A 24 -21.20 6.51 -15.51
CA ASP A 24 -22.07 7.69 -15.62
C ASP A 24 -22.88 7.90 -14.33
N SER A 25 -23.41 6.83 -13.72
CA SER A 25 -24.10 6.94 -12.43
C SER A 25 -23.16 7.38 -11.32
N PHE A 26 -21.89 6.98 -11.36
CA PHE A 26 -20.89 7.37 -10.38
C PHE A 26 -20.40 8.80 -10.59
N HIS A 27 -20.35 9.28 -11.82
CA HIS A 27 -19.95 10.66 -12.13
C HIS A 27 -21.06 11.66 -11.77
N ASN A 28 -22.32 11.30 -12.04
CA ASN A 28 -23.44 12.25 -11.95
C ASN A 28 -24.18 12.26 -10.60
N PHE A 29 -23.71 11.54 -9.56
CA PHE A 29 -24.42 11.55 -8.28
C PHE A 29 -24.18 12.85 -7.50
N VAL A 30 -25.20 13.29 -6.76
CA VAL A 30 -25.08 14.44 -5.87
C VAL A 30 -24.36 14.01 -4.59
N PHE A 31 -23.17 14.55 -4.37
CA PHE A 31 -22.41 14.26 -3.16
C PHE A 31 -23.02 14.94 -1.94
N THR A 32 -23.33 14.13 -0.90
CA THR A 32 -23.93 14.58 0.37
C THR A 32 -23.09 14.23 1.59
N GLY A 33 -21.82 13.85 1.39
CA GLY A 33 -20.97 13.28 2.46
C GLY A 33 -21.28 11.82 2.79
N PRO A 34 -20.38 11.14 3.54
CA PRO A 34 -20.64 9.80 4.05
C PRO A 34 -21.75 9.84 5.12
N PRO A 35 -22.82 9.03 4.99
CA PRO A 35 -23.86 8.95 6.02
C PRO A 35 -23.35 8.33 7.33
N ASN A 36 -22.32 7.48 7.25
CA ASN A 36 -21.67 6.88 8.41
C ASN A 36 -20.21 7.33 8.46
N GLN A 37 -19.99 8.48 9.10
CA GLN A 37 -18.66 9.04 9.30
C GLN A 37 -17.97 8.37 10.49
N THR A 38 -16.71 7.99 10.32
CA THR A 38 -15.98 7.14 11.28
C THR A 38 -14.76 7.81 11.92
N ILE A 39 -14.36 8.98 11.41
CA ILE A 39 -13.26 9.78 11.97
C ILE A 39 -13.67 11.25 12.08
N ASP A 40 -13.05 11.96 13.01
CA ASP A 40 -13.33 13.37 13.33
C ASP A 40 -12.70 14.36 12.33
N ARG A 41 -12.72 14.04 11.03
CA ARG A 41 -12.39 14.98 9.95
C ARG A 41 -13.69 15.54 9.34
N PRO A 42 -14.06 16.81 9.56
CA PRO A 42 -15.26 17.38 8.95
C PRO A 42 -15.19 17.31 7.42
N ILE A 43 -16.23 16.81 6.78
CA ILE A 43 -16.41 16.91 5.33
C ILE A 43 -17.43 18.03 5.09
N PRO A 44 -17.02 19.16 4.46
CA PRO A 44 -17.95 20.26 4.25
C PRO A 44 -19.14 19.86 3.38
N VAL A 45 -20.33 20.23 3.81
CA VAL A 45 -21.55 20.10 3.00
C VAL A 45 -21.54 21.20 1.93
N SER A 46 -21.99 20.86 0.73
CA SER A 46 -22.20 21.86 -0.34
C SER A 46 -23.17 22.95 0.15
N THR A 47 -22.90 24.18 -0.25
CA THR A 47 -23.74 25.36 0.02
C THR A 47 -24.05 26.07 -1.30
N ASP A 48 -24.80 27.16 -1.28
CA ASP A 48 -25.05 27.96 -2.50
C ASP A 48 -23.74 28.44 -3.17
N ASN A 49 -22.66 28.57 -2.40
CA ASN A 49 -21.34 29.03 -2.86
C ASN A 49 -20.32 27.92 -3.02
N THR A 50 -20.66 26.66 -2.70
CA THR A 50 -19.71 25.55 -2.77
C THR A 50 -20.32 24.30 -3.36
N ARG A 51 -19.57 23.59 -4.21
CA ARG A 51 -20.03 22.35 -4.84
C ARG A 51 -18.95 21.29 -4.90
N TRP A 52 -19.33 20.06 -4.59
CA TRP A 52 -18.52 18.87 -4.87
C TRP A 52 -18.67 18.46 -6.34
N VAL A 53 -17.55 18.21 -7.00
CA VAL A 53 -17.50 17.72 -8.39
C VAL A 53 -16.52 16.56 -8.56
N PRO A 54 -16.82 15.57 -9.42
CA PRO A 54 -15.86 14.54 -9.80
C PRO A 54 -14.77 15.09 -10.73
N VAL A 55 -13.60 14.47 -10.70
CA VAL A 55 -12.46 14.80 -11.58
C VAL A 55 -12.10 13.60 -12.45
N PRO A 56 -11.91 13.78 -13.78
CA PRO A 56 -12.13 14.97 -14.57
C PRO A 56 -13.63 15.23 -14.75
N ARG A 57 -13.99 16.49 -14.96
CA ARG A 57 -15.38 16.90 -15.22
C ARG A 57 -15.95 16.35 -16.54
N ALA A 58 -15.09 15.94 -17.49
CA ALA A 58 -15.51 15.48 -18.80
C ALA A 58 -15.96 14.01 -18.77
N LEU A 59 -17.21 13.76 -19.15
CA LEU A 59 -17.84 12.42 -19.26
C LEU A 59 -17.04 11.43 -20.13
N THR A 60 -16.26 11.92 -21.09
CA THR A 60 -15.54 11.12 -22.09
C THR A 60 -14.17 10.62 -21.63
N LYS A 61 -13.65 11.12 -20.50
CA LYS A 61 -12.40 10.61 -19.92
C LYS A 61 -12.76 9.74 -18.73
N LYS A 62 -12.50 8.43 -18.84
CA LYS A 62 -12.49 7.49 -17.71
C LYS A 62 -11.46 7.98 -16.67
N GLY A 63 -11.80 8.96 -15.84
CA GLY A 63 -10.96 9.40 -14.72
C GLY A 63 -11.16 8.57 -13.48
N PHE A 64 -11.38 7.28 -13.70
CA PHE A 64 -11.45 6.31 -12.65
C PHE A 64 -10.12 5.58 -12.65
N ALA A 65 -9.48 5.47 -11.49
CA ALA A 65 -8.56 4.37 -11.32
C ALA A 65 -9.43 3.11 -11.24
N GLU A 66 -9.27 2.20 -12.21
CA GLU A 66 -9.95 0.90 -12.21
C GLU A 66 -9.19 -0.01 -11.24
N GLY A 67 -9.72 -0.20 -10.04
CA GLY A 67 -9.29 -1.28 -9.15
C GLY A 67 -9.85 -2.61 -9.64
N SER A 68 -9.31 -3.73 -9.15
CA SER A 68 -9.84 -5.07 -9.44
C SER A 68 -11.30 -5.26 -8.99
N GLU A 69 -11.79 -4.40 -8.08
CA GLU A 69 -13.04 -4.62 -7.32
C GLU A 69 -14.07 -3.48 -7.44
N GLY A 70 -13.69 -2.34 -8.02
CA GLY A 70 -14.60 -1.19 -8.15
C GLY A 70 -14.00 0.04 -8.79
N LEU A 71 -14.81 1.11 -8.80
CA LEU A 71 -14.45 2.40 -9.38
C LEU A 71 -13.90 3.32 -8.29
N ILE A 72 -12.75 3.94 -8.55
CA ILE A 72 -12.15 4.92 -7.66
C ILE A 72 -12.16 6.27 -8.39
N ASN A 73 -12.68 7.32 -7.76
CA ASN A 73 -12.69 8.68 -8.33
C ASN A 73 -12.24 9.74 -7.34
N LEU A 74 -11.55 10.76 -7.83
CA LEU A 74 -11.24 11.98 -7.09
C LEU A 74 -12.43 12.93 -7.16
N TRP A 75 -12.83 13.45 -6.00
CA TRP A 75 -13.84 14.47 -5.85
C TRP A 75 -13.22 15.73 -5.24
N CYS A 76 -13.56 16.88 -5.78
CA CYS A 76 -13.09 18.19 -5.31
C CYS A 76 -14.29 19.03 -4.86
N LEU A 77 -14.18 19.64 -3.68
CA LEU A 77 -15.05 20.73 -3.26
C LEU A 77 -14.51 22.02 -3.85
N LEU A 78 -15.37 22.78 -4.50
CA LEU A 78 -15.00 24.03 -5.15
C LEU A 78 -15.79 25.21 -4.58
N ASP A 79 -15.19 26.39 -4.58
CA ASP A 79 -15.87 27.65 -4.32
C ASP A 79 -16.60 28.18 -5.58
N SER A 80 -17.18 29.38 -5.46
CA SER A 80 -17.86 30.07 -6.57
C SER A 80 -16.93 30.42 -7.74
N ASP A 81 -15.63 30.51 -7.50
CA ASP A 81 -14.60 30.87 -8.47
C ASP A 81 -13.89 29.64 -9.05
N ASP A 82 -14.43 28.43 -8.83
CA ASP A 82 -13.86 27.15 -9.26
C ASP A 82 -12.50 26.81 -8.60
N LYS A 83 -12.14 27.44 -7.48
CA LYS A 83 -10.95 27.08 -6.70
C LYS A 83 -11.23 25.87 -5.81
N ILE A 84 -10.26 24.97 -5.72
CA ILE A 84 -10.36 23.76 -4.90
C ILE A 84 -10.21 24.10 -3.43
N ILE A 85 -11.26 23.86 -2.65
CA ILE A 85 -11.30 23.96 -1.19
C ILE A 85 -10.86 22.65 -0.54
N ASP A 86 -11.38 21.52 -1.02
CA ASP A 86 -11.13 20.20 -0.42
C ASP A 86 -11.09 19.08 -1.48
N ARG A 87 -10.49 17.95 -1.12
CA ARG A 87 -10.34 16.75 -1.96
C ARG A 87 -10.62 15.49 -1.16
N ILE A 88 -11.31 14.55 -1.78
CA ILE A 88 -11.52 13.19 -1.25
C ILE A 88 -11.46 12.17 -2.37
N ILE A 89 -11.17 10.93 -2.02
CA ILE A 89 -11.30 9.77 -2.89
C ILE A 89 -12.59 9.03 -2.54
N ILE A 90 -13.35 8.64 -3.56
CA ILE A 90 -14.52 7.77 -3.38
C ILE A 90 -14.26 6.46 -4.11
N LYS A 91 -14.35 5.35 -3.38
CA LYS A 91 -14.30 3.98 -3.91
C LYS A 91 -15.71 3.41 -3.91
N GLN A 92 -16.25 3.12 -5.09
CA GLN A 92 -17.58 2.54 -5.28
C GLN A 92 -17.46 1.07 -5.67
N ILE A 93 -18.10 0.21 -4.88
CA ILE A 93 -18.15 -1.23 -5.09
C ILE A 93 -19.54 -1.63 -5.54
N HIS A 94 -19.63 -2.54 -6.52
CA HIS A 94 -20.87 -2.94 -7.18
C HIS A 94 -21.31 -4.37 -6.83
N PRO A 95 -22.59 -4.71 -7.07
CA PRO A 95 -23.16 -6.05 -6.89
C PRO A 95 -22.65 -6.96 -7.99
N GLY A 96 -22.61 -8.26 -7.73
CA GLY A 96 -21.98 -9.22 -8.62
C GLY A 96 -20.46 -9.28 -8.47
N CYS A 97 -19.81 -8.27 -7.87
CA CYS A 97 -18.54 -8.49 -7.21
C CYS A 97 -18.82 -9.53 -6.11
N GLN A 98 -18.17 -10.70 -6.15
CA GLN A 98 -18.30 -11.78 -5.17
C GLN A 98 -18.24 -11.31 -3.70
N ARG A 99 -17.62 -10.14 -3.46
CA ARG A 99 -17.48 -9.51 -2.15
C ARG A 99 -18.75 -8.86 -1.57
N TYR A 100 -19.73 -8.41 -2.36
CA TYR A 100 -20.91 -7.72 -1.78
C TYR A 100 -21.81 -8.70 -1.01
N GLU A 101 -22.10 -9.87 -1.58
CA GLU A 101 -22.97 -10.88 -0.97
C GLU A 101 -22.24 -11.74 0.06
N ASP A 102 -20.91 -11.84 -0.03
CA ASP A 102 -20.10 -12.58 0.93
C ASP A 102 -20.03 -11.81 2.26
N SER A 103 -20.71 -12.37 3.28
CA SER A 103 -20.76 -11.83 4.63
C SER A 103 -19.38 -11.58 5.24
N SER A 104 -18.33 -12.28 4.81
CA SER A 104 -16.96 -12.06 5.30
C SER A 104 -16.34 -10.72 4.88
N ASN A 105 -17.00 -9.94 3.99
CA ASN A 105 -16.59 -8.59 3.63
C ASN A 105 -17.34 -7.49 4.39
N TRP A 106 -18.15 -7.88 5.37
CA TRP A 106 -18.88 -6.98 6.24
C TRP A 106 -18.47 -7.22 7.68
N LYS A 107 -18.48 -6.16 8.47
CA LYS A 107 -18.27 -6.26 9.91
C LYS A 107 -19.31 -7.18 10.54
N ASP A 108 -18.85 -8.10 11.36
CA ASP A 108 -19.65 -9.11 12.06
C ASP A 108 -20.55 -9.96 11.13
N GLY A 109 -20.22 -10.05 9.84
CA GLY A 109 -21.03 -10.77 8.86
C GLY A 109 -22.31 -10.04 8.41
N ASN A 110 -22.54 -8.81 8.85
CA ASN A 110 -23.78 -8.08 8.60
C ASN A 110 -23.80 -7.42 7.22
N VAL A 111 -24.27 -8.17 6.21
CA VAL A 111 -24.38 -7.70 4.82
C VAL A 111 -25.23 -6.42 4.74
N GLY A 112 -24.69 -5.38 4.10
CA GLY A 112 -25.31 -4.05 4.02
C GLY A 112 -25.11 -3.17 5.27
N GLY A 113 -24.30 -3.64 6.23
CA GLY A 113 -23.82 -2.88 7.39
C GLY A 113 -22.52 -2.10 7.11
N GLU A 114 -21.59 -2.12 8.07
CA GLU A 114 -20.26 -1.51 7.90
C GLU A 114 -19.36 -2.42 7.04
N PRO A 115 -18.79 -1.95 5.91
CA PRO A 115 -17.84 -2.73 5.13
C PRO A 115 -16.59 -3.07 5.96
N ARG A 116 -16.07 -4.29 5.81
CA ARG A 116 -14.89 -4.76 6.56
C ARG A 116 -13.66 -3.88 6.33
N GLU A 117 -13.46 -3.38 5.11
CA GLU A 117 -12.35 -2.46 4.77
C GLU A 117 -12.38 -1.21 5.67
N CYS A 118 -13.57 -0.61 5.85
CA CYS A 118 -13.78 0.53 6.74
C CYS A 118 -13.50 0.15 8.20
N ALA A 119 -14.12 -0.94 8.67
CA ALA A 119 -13.97 -1.40 10.06
C ALA A 119 -12.49 -1.68 10.42
N MET A 120 -11.76 -2.35 9.54
CA MET A 120 -10.36 -2.72 9.76
C MET A 120 -9.46 -1.48 9.73
N ALA A 121 -9.59 -0.61 8.72
CA ALA A 121 -8.83 0.64 8.63
C ALA A 121 -9.01 1.49 9.90
N ASN A 122 -10.25 1.69 10.33
CA ASN A 122 -10.56 2.50 11.52
C ASN A 122 -10.13 1.84 12.83
N SER A 123 -10.13 0.50 12.93
CA SER A 123 -9.59 -0.18 14.11
C SER A 123 -8.09 0.07 14.27
N VAL A 124 -7.33 0.05 13.18
CA VAL A 124 -5.88 0.34 13.18
C VAL A 124 -5.63 1.81 13.46
N TRP A 125 -6.40 2.70 12.84
CA TRP A 125 -6.33 4.15 13.10
C TRP A 125 -6.61 4.48 14.57
N THR A 126 -7.59 3.82 15.18
CA THR A 126 -7.94 4.02 16.60
C THR A 126 -6.83 3.53 17.53
N ALA A 127 -6.17 2.42 17.19
CA ALA A 127 -5.04 1.89 17.95
C ALA A 127 -3.77 2.74 17.85
N LEU A 128 -3.66 3.62 16.85
CA LEU A 128 -2.55 4.56 16.73
C LEU A 128 -2.68 5.71 17.75
N ALA A 129 -1.56 6.04 18.38
CA ALA A 129 -1.40 7.31 19.09
C ALA A 129 -1.68 8.48 18.12
N THR A 130 -2.29 9.56 18.63
CA THR A 130 -2.81 10.67 17.83
C THR A 130 -1.81 11.20 16.79
N ASP A 131 -0.56 11.48 17.19
CA ASP A 131 0.48 12.02 16.31
C ASP A 131 0.95 11.04 15.21
N ASN A 132 0.61 9.75 15.33
CA ASN A 132 0.98 8.70 14.39
C ASN A 132 -0.16 8.30 13.45
N ARG A 133 -1.40 8.78 13.68
CA ARG A 133 -2.57 8.47 12.83
C ARG A 133 -2.37 8.87 11.37
N LYS A 134 -1.57 9.92 11.13
CA LYS A 134 -1.14 10.37 9.81
C LYS A 134 -0.46 9.30 8.93
N HIS A 135 -0.05 8.17 9.50
CA HIS A 135 0.60 7.07 8.78
C HIS A 135 -0.35 5.99 8.26
N VAL A 136 -1.66 6.15 8.45
CA VAL A 136 -2.71 5.35 7.82
C VAL A 136 -3.54 6.28 6.94
N LEU A 137 -4.00 5.78 5.79
CA LEU A 137 -4.92 6.52 4.94
C LEU A 137 -6.28 6.60 5.65
N ASP A 138 -6.73 7.81 5.91
CA ASP A 138 -7.98 8.10 6.62
C ASP A 138 -9.19 7.56 5.85
N CYS A 139 -9.89 6.61 6.47
CA CYS A 139 -11.22 6.17 6.04
C CYS A 139 -12.26 7.12 6.66
N LEU A 140 -12.77 8.04 5.84
CA LEU A 140 -13.68 9.09 6.27
C LEU A 140 -15.07 8.57 6.61
N GLY A 141 -15.44 7.42 6.05
CA GLY A 141 -16.70 6.76 6.33
C GLY A 141 -17.19 5.89 5.18
N TYR A 142 -18.44 5.48 5.28
CA TYR A 142 -19.09 4.61 4.30
C TYR A 142 -20.58 4.94 4.11
N GLY A 143 -21.16 4.48 3.00
CA GLY A 143 -22.57 4.67 2.72
C GLY A 143 -23.09 3.94 1.49
N ASP A 144 -24.36 4.18 1.19
CA ASP A 144 -25.09 3.55 0.08
C ASP A 144 -25.20 2.01 0.22
N CYS A 145 -25.03 1.46 1.43
CA CYS A 145 -24.92 0.01 1.69
C CYS A 145 -26.25 -0.77 1.70
N LYS A 146 -27.40 -0.10 1.62
CA LYS A 146 -28.72 -0.74 1.68
C LYS A 146 -29.56 -0.33 0.49
N GLY A 147 -29.99 -1.31 -0.31
CA GLY A 147 -31.23 -1.21 -1.07
C GLY A 147 -31.16 -1.74 -2.50
N GLU A 148 -32.13 -2.59 -2.83
CA GLU A 148 -32.68 -2.59 -4.18
C GLU A 148 -33.17 -1.17 -4.55
N PRO A 149 -33.07 -0.77 -5.83
CA PRO A 149 -32.45 -1.50 -6.93
C PRO A 149 -30.93 -1.25 -7.04
N ARG A 150 -30.36 -0.42 -6.16
CA ARG A 150 -28.96 0.03 -6.21
C ARG A 150 -28.12 -0.70 -5.18
N TRP A 151 -27.96 -1.98 -5.40
CA TRP A 151 -26.93 -2.75 -4.76
C TRP A 151 -25.57 -2.04 -5.05
N ARG A 152 -24.90 -1.50 -4.04
CA ARG A 152 -23.52 -0.97 -4.08
C ARG A 152 -23.12 -0.59 -2.67
N TYR A 153 -21.87 -0.25 -2.45
CA TYR A 153 -21.50 0.60 -1.32
C TYR A 153 -20.38 1.54 -1.73
N ARG A 154 -20.23 2.62 -0.97
CA ARG A 154 -19.15 3.59 -1.14
C ARG A 154 -18.31 3.67 0.12
N LEU A 155 -17.01 3.75 -0.11
CA LEU A 155 -16.01 4.11 0.88
C LEU A 155 -15.45 5.48 0.50
N TYR A 156 -15.23 6.31 1.51
CA TYR A 156 -14.76 7.67 1.36
C TYR A 156 -13.40 7.76 2.06
N PHE A 157 -12.39 8.24 1.34
CA PHE A 157 -11.02 8.32 1.83
C PHE A 157 -10.48 9.73 1.67
N GLU A 158 -9.49 10.08 2.49
CA GLU A 158 -8.68 11.26 2.21
C GLU A 158 -7.98 11.14 0.84
N PHE A 159 -7.60 12.29 0.30
CA PHE A 159 -6.76 12.36 -0.89
C PHE A 159 -5.29 12.46 -0.48
N SER A 160 -4.42 11.65 -1.09
CA SER A 160 -2.96 11.76 -0.95
C SER A 160 -2.38 12.51 -2.14
N GLU A 161 -1.64 13.59 -1.91
CA GLU A 161 -1.12 14.49 -2.97
C GLU A 161 -0.02 13.87 -3.83
N HIS A 162 0.70 12.91 -3.27
CA HIS A 162 1.78 12.21 -3.92
C HIS A 162 1.36 10.76 -4.16
N GLU A 163 1.82 10.21 -5.29
CA GLU A 163 1.47 8.86 -5.76
C GLU A 163 1.87 7.76 -4.75
N ASP A 164 1.69 6.50 -5.11
CA ASP A 164 2.11 5.37 -4.27
C ASP A 164 3.63 5.09 -4.33
N LEU A 165 4.10 4.25 -3.41
CA LEU A 165 5.51 3.87 -3.32
C LEU A 165 6.04 3.13 -4.54
N SER A 166 5.20 2.38 -5.26
CA SER A 166 5.63 1.74 -6.53
C SER A 166 6.05 2.82 -7.52
N ARG A 167 5.22 3.85 -7.69
CA ARG A 167 5.52 4.99 -8.56
C ARG A 167 6.72 5.79 -8.11
N MET A 168 6.87 5.99 -6.81
CA MET A 168 8.03 6.66 -6.24
C MET A 168 9.32 5.89 -6.52
N ILE A 169 9.32 4.56 -6.35
CA ILE A 169 10.46 3.70 -6.72
C ILE A 169 10.75 3.78 -8.22
N GLU A 170 9.72 3.77 -9.07
CA GLU A 170 9.87 3.92 -10.51
C GLU A 170 10.49 5.26 -10.91
N ALA A 171 10.13 6.35 -10.23
CA ALA A 171 10.61 7.69 -10.52
C ALA A 171 12.08 7.93 -10.17
N GLN A 172 12.61 7.16 -9.20
CA GLN A 172 14.04 7.15 -8.83
C GLN A 172 14.94 6.60 -9.94
N ARG A 173 14.39 5.75 -10.81
CA ARG A 173 15.13 5.00 -11.83
C ARG A 173 15.40 5.86 -13.06
N GLU A 174 16.60 5.73 -13.61
CA GLU A 174 16.97 6.24 -14.92
C GLU A 174 16.95 5.13 -15.98
N GLY A 175 16.51 5.47 -17.20
CA GLY A 175 16.35 4.54 -18.32
C GLY A 175 15.14 3.60 -18.23
N GLN A 176 14.67 3.15 -19.39
CA GLN A 176 13.74 2.01 -19.49
C GLN A 176 14.55 0.72 -19.59
N SER A 177 14.18 -0.30 -18.82
CA SER A 177 14.68 -1.65 -19.11
C SER A 177 14.08 -2.11 -20.43
N SER A 178 14.92 -2.42 -21.42
CA SER A 178 14.48 -3.13 -22.61
C SER A 178 13.82 -4.46 -22.20
N THR A 179 12.70 -4.78 -22.84
CA THR A 179 11.97 -6.03 -22.61
C THR A 179 12.92 -7.23 -22.77
N GLY A 180 13.00 -8.07 -21.74
CA GLY A 180 13.79 -9.32 -21.77
C GLY A 180 15.23 -9.23 -21.24
N GLN A 181 15.69 -8.08 -20.73
CA GLN A 181 17.01 -7.98 -20.10
C GLN A 181 16.94 -7.77 -18.59
N LYS A 182 17.82 -8.46 -17.86
CA LYS A 182 18.09 -8.15 -16.46
C LYS A 182 18.64 -6.73 -16.39
N ARG A 183 17.83 -5.79 -15.92
CA ARG A 183 18.28 -4.40 -15.69
C ARG A 183 19.49 -4.43 -14.75
N LYS A 184 20.62 -3.89 -15.20
CA LYS A 184 21.78 -3.62 -14.36
C LYS A 184 21.51 -2.36 -13.54
N ALA A 185 22.18 -2.24 -12.39
CA ALA A 185 22.28 -0.93 -11.73
C ALA A 185 22.77 0.09 -12.76
N ASP A 186 22.05 1.20 -12.88
CA ASP A 186 22.43 2.30 -13.77
C ASP A 186 23.11 3.37 -12.92
N ASP A 187 24.14 4.02 -13.47
CA ASP A 187 24.83 5.12 -12.79
C ASP A 187 23.93 6.37 -12.69
N GLY A 188 22.89 6.46 -13.52
CA GLY A 188 21.85 7.50 -13.42
C GLY A 188 20.78 7.28 -12.34
N ASP A 189 20.75 6.11 -11.69
CA ASP A 189 19.77 5.85 -10.63
C ASP A 189 19.98 6.75 -9.42
N THR A 190 18.92 7.47 -9.01
CA THR A 190 18.97 8.19 -7.73
C THR A 190 18.50 7.28 -6.62
N LEU A 191 19.41 6.99 -5.71
CA LEU A 191 19.10 6.25 -4.50
C LEU A 191 18.22 7.08 -3.57
N PHE A 192 17.31 6.41 -2.87
CA PHE A 192 16.59 7.05 -1.77
C PHE A 192 17.59 7.50 -0.69
N PRO A 193 17.46 8.70 -0.12
CA PRO A 193 18.21 9.09 1.06
C PRO A 193 18.02 8.09 2.19
N GLU A 194 19.09 7.75 2.90
CA GLU A 194 18.99 6.81 4.01
C GLU A 194 18.03 7.32 5.11
N ALA A 195 18.04 8.64 5.39
CA ALA A 195 17.12 9.26 6.32
C ALA A 195 15.64 9.05 5.92
N PHE A 196 15.33 9.06 4.61
CA PHE A 196 13.99 8.73 4.12
C PHE A 196 13.64 7.26 4.38
N LEU A 197 14.58 6.33 4.14
CA LEU A 197 14.35 4.91 4.41
C LEU A 197 14.10 4.63 5.90
N TRP A 198 14.82 5.31 6.80
CA TRP A 198 14.57 5.24 8.24
C TRP A 198 13.20 5.82 8.61
N TYR A 199 12.83 6.97 8.04
CA TYR A 199 11.52 7.57 8.25
C TYR A 199 10.37 6.67 7.78
N LEU A 200 10.50 6.10 6.57
CA LEU A 200 9.54 5.15 6.02
C LEU A 200 9.43 3.91 6.91
N LEU A 201 10.56 3.32 7.32
CA LEU A 201 10.59 2.16 8.19
C LEU A 201 9.98 2.44 9.57
N GLU A 202 10.26 3.59 10.18
CA GLU A 202 9.63 3.99 11.46
C GLU A 202 8.11 4.14 11.29
N SER A 203 7.68 4.79 10.22
CA SER A 203 6.26 5.03 9.93
C SER A 203 5.50 3.71 9.75
N LEU A 204 6.03 2.79 8.93
CA LEU A 204 5.44 1.46 8.74
C LEU A 204 5.50 0.63 10.02
N ALA A 205 6.58 0.72 10.80
CA ALA A 205 6.71 0.02 12.08
C ALA A 205 5.64 0.45 13.09
N LYS A 206 5.31 1.76 13.15
CA LYS A 206 4.21 2.27 13.98
C LYS A 206 2.86 1.68 13.55
N VAL A 207 2.59 1.63 12.25
CA VAL A 207 1.33 1.06 11.76
C VAL A 207 1.23 -0.42 12.07
N VAL A 208 2.28 -1.23 11.86
CA VAL A 208 2.21 -2.66 12.19
C VAL A 208 2.13 -2.92 13.70
N VAL A 209 2.64 -2.02 14.55
CA VAL A 209 2.36 -2.05 16.00
C VAL A 209 0.88 -1.78 16.29
N ALA A 210 0.27 -0.81 15.62
CA ALA A 210 -1.16 -0.57 15.77
C ALA A 210 -2.01 -1.73 15.23
N MET A 211 -1.61 -2.36 14.11
CA MET A 211 -2.25 -3.59 13.64
C MET A 211 -2.14 -4.73 14.66
N ASP A 212 -1.02 -4.85 15.38
CA ASP A 212 -0.83 -5.85 16.46
C ASP A 212 -1.79 -5.63 17.64
N GLN A 213 -2.16 -4.37 17.89
CA GLN A 213 -3.03 -3.95 18.99
C GLN A 213 -4.51 -3.87 18.59
N ALA A 214 -4.79 -3.71 17.29
CA ALA A 214 -6.12 -3.64 16.73
C ALA A 214 -6.76 -5.04 16.53
N GLY A 215 -8.05 -5.05 16.24
CA GLY A 215 -8.84 -6.28 16.05
C GLY A 215 -9.19 -6.98 17.36
N ASP A 216 -10.23 -7.82 17.32
CA ASP A 216 -10.64 -8.60 18.50
C ASP A 216 -9.62 -9.69 18.78
N LYS A 217 -8.80 -9.48 19.82
CA LYS A 217 -7.88 -10.47 20.42
C LYS A 217 -7.07 -11.26 19.38
N GLY A 218 -6.10 -10.62 18.75
CA GLY A 218 -5.11 -11.33 17.92
C GLY A 218 -4.32 -10.48 16.94
N GLY A 219 -4.77 -9.25 16.68
CA GLY A 219 -4.18 -8.35 15.70
C GLY A 219 -4.93 -8.34 14.37
N VAL A 220 -4.61 -7.39 13.51
CA VAL A 220 -5.08 -7.30 12.12
C VAL A 220 -3.98 -7.81 11.19
N LEU A 221 -4.29 -8.81 10.38
CA LEU A 221 -3.52 -9.15 9.19
C LEU A 221 -3.91 -8.17 8.09
N HIS A 222 -2.95 -7.46 7.50
CA HIS A 222 -3.26 -6.58 6.36
C HIS A 222 -3.68 -7.38 5.12
N GLY A 223 -2.98 -8.49 4.87
CA GLY A 223 -3.25 -9.43 3.77
C GLY A 223 -2.65 -9.00 2.43
N ASP A 224 -2.64 -7.70 2.14
CA ASP A 224 -2.11 -7.15 0.88
C ASP A 224 -1.20 -5.93 1.07
N LEU A 225 -0.25 -6.00 2.01
CA LEU A 225 0.69 -4.88 2.26
C LEU A 225 1.79 -4.90 1.19
N GLN A 226 1.65 -4.03 0.19
CA GLN A 226 2.51 -3.93 -0.99
C GLN A 226 2.78 -2.46 -1.37
N ALA A 227 3.72 -2.22 -2.28
CA ALA A 227 4.18 -0.86 -2.61
C ALA A 227 3.05 0.04 -3.15
N ALA A 228 2.11 -0.52 -3.94
CA ALA A 228 0.97 0.22 -4.46
C ALA A 228 -0.04 0.65 -3.37
N ASN A 229 0.05 0.07 -2.16
CA ASN A 229 -0.83 0.37 -1.02
C ASN A 229 -0.15 1.26 0.03
N ILE A 230 1.00 1.87 -0.30
CA ILE A 230 1.65 2.90 0.50
C ILE A 230 1.57 4.22 -0.26
N PHE A 231 0.65 5.10 0.14
CA PHE A 231 0.46 6.42 -0.46
C PHE A 231 1.27 7.48 0.28
N PHE A 232 1.41 8.65 -0.34
CA PHE A 232 2.19 9.74 0.21
C PHE A 232 1.38 11.04 0.25
N SER A 233 1.20 11.63 1.44
CA SER A 233 0.61 12.97 1.57
C SER A 233 1.68 14.04 1.71
N ALA A 234 1.24 15.29 1.70
CA ALA A 234 2.09 16.44 1.98
C ALA A 234 2.96 16.23 3.24
N PRO A 235 4.21 16.75 3.25
CA PRO A 235 5.11 16.65 4.40
C PRO A 235 4.54 17.21 5.70
N ASP A 236 4.96 16.63 6.83
CA ASP A 236 4.66 17.18 8.15
C ASP A 236 5.59 18.35 8.46
N SER A 237 5.02 19.53 8.72
CA SER A 237 5.77 20.74 9.04
C SER A 237 6.58 20.64 10.34
N LYS A 238 6.30 19.65 11.20
CA LYS A 238 6.94 19.50 12.52
C LYS A 238 8.12 18.51 12.53
N ARG A 239 8.03 17.40 11.78
CA ARG A 239 9.03 16.33 11.79
C ARG A 239 9.13 15.68 10.41
N PHE A 240 10.34 15.61 9.86
CA PHE A 240 10.62 15.19 8.49
C PHE A 240 9.92 16.06 7.44
N SER A 241 10.03 17.39 7.55
CA SER A 241 9.38 18.34 6.62
C SER A 241 9.84 18.25 5.15
N LEU A 242 10.96 17.56 4.88
CA LEU A 242 11.45 17.22 3.54
C LEU A 242 10.78 15.98 2.93
N TYR A 243 10.29 15.13 3.83
CA TYR A 243 9.56 13.87 3.74
C TYR A 243 8.07 13.93 3.37
N PRO A 244 7.54 13.47 2.21
CA PRO A 244 6.10 13.22 2.18
C PRO A 244 5.72 12.13 3.18
N ILE A 245 4.56 12.24 3.82
CA ILE A 245 4.15 11.31 4.89
C ILE A 245 3.68 9.99 4.26
N PRO A 246 4.31 8.84 4.56
CA PRO A 246 3.84 7.55 4.08
C PRO A 246 2.57 7.13 4.83
N LYS A 247 1.58 6.66 4.08
CA LYS A 247 0.25 6.23 4.53
C LYS A 247 -0.06 4.81 4.06
N VAL A 248 -0.27 3.89 5.00
CA VAL A 248 -0.76 2.54 4.68
C VAL A 248 -2.24 2.61 4.32
N ALA A 249 -2.61 2.03 3.18
CA ALA A 249 -3.96 2.03 2.65
C ALA A 249 -4.43 0.63 2.24
N ASP A 250 -5.68 0.55 1.77
CA ASP A 250 -6.34 -0.64 1.22
C ASP A 250 -6.41 -1.83 2.19
N PHE A 251 -7.26 -1.66 3.20
CA PHE A 251 -7.60 -2.73 4.15
C PHE A 251 -8.65 -3.70 3.57
N GLY A 252 -8.87 -3.67 2.24
CA GLY A 252 -9.85 -4.49 1.54
C GLY A 252 -9.63 -5.98 1.72
N SER A 253 -8.39 -6.45 1.90
CA SER A 253 -8.07 -7.86 2.19
C SER A 253 -7.77 -8.15 3.66
N SER A 254 -7.88 -7.16 4.55
CA SER A 254 -7.49 -7.32 5.95
C SER A 254 -8.40 -8.24 6.75
N ARG A 255 -7.83 -9.03 7.65
CA ARG A 255 -8.55 -10.02 8.47
C ARG A 255 -8.12 -9.97 9.93
N ASN A 256 -9.01 -10.40 10.81
CA ASN A 256 -8.69 -10.53 12.23
C ASN A 256 -7.87 -11.81 12.46
N LEU A 257 -6.66 -11.67 13.02
CA LEU A 257 -5.80 -12.79 13.39
C LEU A 257 -6.30 -13.54 14.63
N GLY A 258 -7.30 -13.03 15.35
CA GLY A 258 -8.00 -13.75 16.41
C GLY A 258 -8.86 -14.90 15.87
N ASP A 259 -9.24 -14.87 14.59
CA ASP A 259 -9.96 -15.95 13.92
C ASP A 259 -9.01 -17.11 13.58
N SER A 260 -9.27 -18.29 14.11
CA SER A 260 -8.48 -19.50 13.83
C SER A 260 -8.48 -19.84 12.34
N GLY A 261 -9.59 -19.63 11.64
CA GLY A 261 -9.67 -19.82 10.19
C GLY A 261 -8.71 -18.92 9.41
N VAL A 262 -8.41 -17.73 9.92
CA VAL A 262 -7.42 -16.83 9.32
C VAL A 262 -6.01 -17.35 9.62
N ARG A 263 -5.72 -17.65 10.90
CA ARG A 263 -4.39 -18.14 11.32
C ARG A 263 -3.97 -19.42 10.61
N ASP A 264 -4.93 -20.30 10.36
CA ASP A 264 -4.71 -21.62 9.73
C ASP A 264 -4.89 -21.60 8.21
N ARG A 265 -4.98 -20.40 7.60
CA ARG A 265 -5.04 -20.22 6.12
C ARG A 265 -6.21 -20.96 5.47
N SER A 266 -7.39 -20.86 6.08
CA SER A 266 -8.65 -21.38 5.54
C SER A 266 -9.00 -20.75 4.18
N ASP A 267 -10.07 -21.25 3.56
CA ASP A 267 -10.59 -20.72 2.30
C ASP A 267 -10.88 -19.22 2.32
N VAL A 268 -11.17 -18.63 3.48
CA VAL A 268 -11.39 -17.19 3.61
C VAL A 268 -10.17 -16.40 3.14
N VAL A 269 -8.98 -16.80 3.57
CA VAL A 269 -7.71 -16.14 3.17
C VAL A 269 -7.36 -16.44 1.72
N ARG A 270 -7.74 -17.61 1.19
CA ARG A 270 -7.48 -17.97 -0.22
C ARG A 270 -8.23 -17.10 -1.21
N ARG A 271 -9.43 -16.63 -0.83
CA ARG A 271 -10.29 -15.78 -1.66
C ARG A 271 -9.88 -14.31 -1.66
N ASP A 272 -9.04 -13.89 -0.73
CA ASP A 272 -8.58 -12.51 -0.68
C ASP A 272 -7.53 -12.21 -1.75
N ALA A 273 -7.63 -11.01 -2.31
CA ALA A 273 -6.57 -10.44 -3.12
C ALA A 273 -5.30 -10.29 -2.28
N CYS A 274 -4.18 -10.78 -2.83
CA CYS A 274 -2.85 -10.66 -2.24
C CYS A 274 -1.85 -10.57 -3.38
N CYS A 275 -1.01 -9.53 -3.34
CA CYS A 275 0.12 -9.40 -4.25
C CYS A 275 1.19 -10.44 -3.90
N MET A 276 1.23 -11.51 -4.68
CA MET A 276 2.07 -12.67 -4.42
C MET A 276 3.58 -12.35 -4.42
N LEU A 277 3.98 -11.27 -5.09
CA LEU A 277 5.35 -10.75 -5.09
C LEU A 277 5.79 -10.22 -3.71
N PHE A 278 4.84 -9.76 -2.88
CA PHE A 278 5.09 -9.28 -1.51
C PHE A 278 4.72 -10.32 -0.45
N ALA A 279 4.03 -11.40 -0.84
CA ALA A 279 3.53 -12.39 0.09
C ALA A 279 4.67 -12.99 0.94
N PRO A 280 4.53 -13.02 2.27
CA PRO A 280 5.42 -13.83 3.10
C PRO A 280 5.29 -15.32 2.78
N PRO A 281 6.28 -16.15 3.07
CA PRO A 281 6.24 -17.57 2.78
C PRO A 281 5.00 -18.31 3.28
N GLU A 282 4.54 -17.99 4.49
CA GLU A 282 3.33 -18.60 5.06
C GLU A 282 2.04 -18.19 4.32
N LEU A 283 2.08 -17.09 3.55
CA LEU A 283 1.01 -16.59 2.68
C LEU A 283 1.34 -16.77 1.18
N ALA A 284 2.43 -17.46 0.84
CA ALA A 284 2.84 -17.67 -0.55
C ALA A 284 2.23 -18.97 -1.10
N ARG A 285 1.79 -18.92 -2.35
CA ARG A 285 1.22 -20.03 -3.12
C ARG A 285 2.14 -20.33 -4.28
N ILE A 286 2.18 -21.58 -4.72
CA ILE A 286 2.79 -21.92 -6.01
C ILE A 286 1.79 -21.61 -7.14
N ASN A 287 2.26 -21.69 -8.38
CA ASN A 287 1.52 -21.19 -9.57
C ASN A 287 0.24 -21.94 -9.93
N ASP A 288 -0.17 -22.93 -9.14
CA ASP A 288 -1.50 -23.52 -9.24
C ASP A 288 -2.56 -22.69 -8.50
N GLY A 289 -2.16 -21.69 -7.70
CA GLY A 289 -3.06 -20.81 -6.93
C GLY A 289 -3.76 -21.50 -5.75
N VAL A 290 -3.52 -22.79 -5.55
CA VAL A 290 -4.23 -23.64 -4.57
C VAL A 290 -3.25 -24.21 -3.54
N THR A 291 -2.04 -24.54 -3.96
CA THR A 291 -1.03 -25.16 -3.10
C THR A 291 -0.18 -24.08 -2.44
N TRP A 292 -0.16 -24.10 -1.11
CA TRP A 292 0.73 -23.23 -0.32
C TRP A 292 2.19 -23.67 -0.45
N GLU A 293 3.09 -22.69 -0.42
CA GLU A 293 4.53 -22.92 -0.43
C GLU A 293 4.99 -23.69 0.82
N VAL A 294 4.40 -23.36 1.97
CA VAL A 294 4.72 -23.97 3.26
C VAL A 294 3.58 -24.92 3.67
N LYS A 295 3.94 -26.18 3.96
CA LYS A 295 3.02 -27.20 4.48
C LYS A 295 2.47 -26.82 5.86
N ASP A 296 1.32 -27.39 6.21
CA ASP A 296 0.68 -27.17 7.50
C ASP A 296 1.62 -27.48 8.68
N GLY A 297 1.56 -26.63 9.70
CA GLY A 297 2.44 -26.66 10.87
C GLY A 297 2.80 -25.27 11.38
N PRO A 298 3.68 -25.16 12.39
CA PRO A 298 3.96 -23.88 13.06
C PRO A 298 4.51 -22.78 12.15
N SER A 299 5.31 -23.13 11.13
CA SER A 299 5.86 -22.18 10.15
C SER A 299 4.84 -21.70 9.11
N ALA A 300 3.64 -22.29 9.12
CA ALA A 300 2.54 -22.00 8.20
C ALA A 300 1.47 -21.11 8.85
N THR A 301 1.55 -20.88 10.17
CA THR A 301 0.55 -20.08 10.90
C THR A 301 0.73 -18.59 10.63
N LEU A 302 -0.32 -17.93 10.16
CA LEU A 302 -0.32 -16.47 10.00
C LEU A 302 -0.30 -15.81 11.38
N SER A 303 0.46 -14.71 11.48
CA SER A 303 0.61 -13.95 12.72
C SER A 303 0.86 -12.48 12.46
N ASN A 304 0.97 -11.68 13.50
CA ASN A 304 1.42 -10.29 13.41
C ASN A 304 2.80 -10.14 12.72
N LYS A 305 3.64 -11.17 12.72
CA LYS A 305 4.93 -11.20 12.01
C LYS A 305 4.81 -11.43 10.50
N THR A 306 3.62 -11.77 10.02
CA THR A 306 3.29 -11.83 8.59
C THR A 306 3.33 -10.43 7.99
N ASN A 307 2.74 -9.42 8.67
CA ASN A 307 2.85 -8.01 8.26
C ASN A 307 4.31 -7.50 8.30
N VAL A 308 5.12 -7.96 9.27
CA VAL A 308 6.53 -7.57 9.43
C VAL A 308 7.37 -7.95 8.21
N TRP A 309 7.12 -9.12 7.61
CA TRP A 309 7.78 -9.51 6.36
C TRP A 309 7.47 -8.52 5.23
N GLN A 310 6.20 -8.14 5.07
CA GLN A 310 5.78 -7.21 4.03
C GLN A 310 6.43 -5.84 4.20
N VAL A 311 6.60 -5.35 5.45
CA VAL A 311 7.42 -4.15 5.73
C VAL A 311 8.86 -4.36 5.27
N GLY A 312 9.47 -5.50 5.57
CA GLY A 312 10.81 -5.85 5.08
C GLY A 312 10.91 -5.84 3.55
N MET A 313 9.89 -6.36 2.86
CA MET A 313 9.84 -6.40 1.40
C MET A 313 9.75 -4.99 0.81
N LEU A 314 8.91 -4.12 1.37
CA LEU A 314 8.79 -2.71 0.96
C LEU A 314 10.14 -2.00 1.03
N LEU A 315 10.85 -2.15 2.16
CA LEU A 315 12.17 -1.52 2.32
C LEU A 315 13.23 -2.13 1.40
N ALA A 316 13.22 -3.46 1.20
CA ALA A 316 14.13 -4.11 0.25
C ALA A 316 13.90 -3.62 -1.19
N CYS A 317 12.64 -3.43 -1.57
CA CYS A 317 12.24 -2.86 -2.85
C CYS A 317 12.78 -1.43 -3.03
N CYS A 318 12.63 -0.57 -2.01
CA CYS A 318 13.21 0.77 -1.99
C CYS A 318 14.74 0.74 -2.10
N MET A 319 15.39 -0.10 -1.30
CA MET A 319 16.85 -0.19 -1.24
C MET A 319 17.47 -0.70 -2.54
N ARG A 320 16.73 -1.50 -3.33
CA ARG A 320 17.15 -1.99 -4.65
C ARG A 320 16.63 -1.16 -5.83
N LEU A 321 15.79 -0.16 -5.57
CA LEU A 321 15.04 0.57 -6.59
C LEU A 321 14.28 -0.36 -7.54
N ARG A 322 13.51 -1.29 -6.96
CA ARG A 322 12.65 -2.21 -7.70
C ARG A 322 11.24 -2.21 -7.12
N PRO A 323 10.18 -2.05 -7.93
CA PRO A 323 8.80 -2.16 -7.45
C PRO A 323 8.47 -3.49 -6.78
N TYR A 324 9.20 -4.55 -7.14
CA TYR A 324 9.16 -5.89 -6.53
C TYR A 324 10.51 -6.59 -6.72
N LEU A 325 10.77 -7.63 -5.93
CA LEU A 325 12.04 -8.36 -6.00
C LEU A 325 11.98 -9.50 -7.03
N PRO A 326 12.90 -9.57 -8.01
CA PRO A 326 12.87 -10.64 -9.02
C PRO A 326 12.95 -12.07 -8.47
N GLU A 327 13.50 -12.22 -7.27
CA GLU A 327 13.58 -13.50 -6.56
C GLU A 327 12.20 -14.01 -6.11
N THR A 328 11.15 -13.19 -6.23
CA THR A 328 9.75 -13.53 -5.93
C THR A 328 8.87 -13.68 -7.17
N ASP A 329 9.39 -13.42 -8.37
CA ASP A 329 8.62 -13.45 -9.64
C ASP A 329 7.93 -14.79 -9.88
N TRP A 330 8.50 -15.87 -9.35
CA TRP A 330 7.94 -17.21 -9.47
C TRP A 330 6.57 -17.37 -8.82
N ARG A 331 6.17 -16.47 -7.91
CA ARG A 331 4.91 -16.53 -7.14
C ARG A 331 3.71 -15.96 -7.89
N ASP A 332 3.97 -15.26 -8.98
CA ASP A 332 2.96 -14.71 -9.86
C ASP A 332 3.24 -15.19 -11.30
N VAL A 333 2.35 -14.89 -12.23
CA VAL A 333 2.66 -15.07 -13.66
C VAL A 333 3.90 -14.23 -13.96
N PRO A 334 4.96 -14.78 -14.60
CA PRO A 334 6.18 -14.03 -14.86
C PRO A 334 5.88 -12.70 -15.55
N GLN A 335 5.92 -11.59 -14.79
CA GLN A 335 5.73 -10.25 -15.33
C GLN A 335 6.94 -9.84 -16.18
N MET A 336 8.08 -10.49 -15.93
CA MET A 336 9.30 -10.33 -16.70
C MET A 336 9.48 -11.50 -17.67
N HIS A 337 9.92 -11.19 -18.89
CA HIS A 337 10.33 -12.19 -19.89
C HIS A 337 11.64 -12.92 -19.53
N TRP A 338 12.23 -12.64 -18.37
CA TRP A 338 13.39 -13.36 -17.84
C TRP A 338 13.03 -13.90 -16.45
N GLU A 339 13.19 -15.22 -16.26
CA GLU A 339 12.92 -15.86 -14.97
C GLU A 339 14.21 -15.90 -14.15
N THR A 340 14.14 -15.44 -12.89
CA THR A 340 15.22 -15.67 -11.92
C THR A 340 15.46 -17.19 -11.79
N PRO A 341 16.70 -17.68 -11.90
CA PRO A 341 17.00 -19.11 -11.76
C PRO A 341 16.41 -19.70 -10.47
N GLU A 342 15.90 -20.94 -10.51
CA GLU A 342 15.22 -21.57 -9.36
C GLU A 342 16.08 -21.57 -8.09
N ASN A 343 17.40 -21.78 -8.22
CA ASN A 343 18.37 -21.75 -7.11
C ASN A 343 18.67 -20.34 -6.56
N GLU A 344 18.14 -19.29 -7.17
CA GLU A 344 18.21 -17.89 -6.72
C GLU A 344 16.85 -17.35 -6.25
N GLN A 345 15.76 -18.05 -6.55
CA GLN A 345 14.41 -17.72 -6.09
C GLN A 345 14.30 -17.84 -4.56
N LEU A 346 13.54 -16.91 -3.95
CA LEU A 346 13.23 -16.95 -2.52
C LEU A 346 12.17 -18.01 -2.24
N ARG A 347 12.59 -19.15 -1.69
CA ARG A 347 11.75 -20.34 -1.46
C ARG A 347 12.06 -21.09 -0.14
N PHE A 348 11.07 -21.80 0.42
CA PHE A 348 11.20 -22.59 1.67
C PHE A 348 12.05 -23.84 1.49
N GLY A 349 11.84 -24.53 0.36
CA GLY A 349 12.52 -25.78 0.08
C GLY A 349 13.99 -25.50 -0.23
N LYS A 350 14.91 -25.81 0.70
CA LYS A 350 16.36 -25.71 0.48
C LYS A 350 16.87 -26.43 -0.78
N LYS A 351 16.09 -27.36 -1.33
CA LYS A 351 16.39 -28.08 -2.58
C LYS A 351 15.96 -27.33 -3.85
N ARG A 352 15.15 -26.27 -3.74
CA ARG A 352 14.50 -25.55 -4.84
C ARG A 352 14.67 -24.03 -4.78
N GLY A 353 15.69 -23.50 -4.09
CA GLY A 353 15.91 -22.06 -3.98
C GLY A 353 16.64 -21.67 -2.70
N ARG A 354 16.51 -20.39 -2.31
CA ARG A 354 17.15 -19.83 -1.11
C ARG A 354 16.09 -19.32 -0.14
N THR A 355 16.33 -19.48 1.15
CA THR A 355 15.42 -18.98 2.18
C THR A 355 15.67 -17.51 2.53
N GLU A 356 16.82 -16.95 2.17
CA GLU A 356 17.20 -15.58 2.56
C GLU A 356 18.02 -14.91 1.46
N LEU A 357 17.88 -13.59 1.35
CA LEU A 357 18.77 -12.75 0.55
C LEU A 357 20.07 -12.49 1.31
N SER A 358 21.20 -12.51 0.59
CA SER A 358 22.44 -11.99 1.14
C SER A 358 22.38 -10.48 1.29
N ARG A 359 23.26 -9.92 2.14
CA ARG A 359 23.34 -8.47 2.37
C ARG A 359 23.54 -7.67 1.08
N LYS A 360 24.33 -8.19 0.13
CA LYS A 360 24.56 -7.54 -1.17
C LYS A 360 23.30 -7.56 -2.05
N GLN A 361 22.51 -8.64 -1.98
CA GLN A 361 21.27 -8.77 -2.74
C GLN A 361 20.13 -7.88 -2.22
N MET A 362 20.24 -7.38 -0.98
CA MET A 362 19.23 -6.51 -0.36
C MET A 362 19.27 -5.06 -0.86
N CYS A 363 20.35 -4.63 -1.50
CA CYS A 363 20.59 -3.22 -1.80
C CYS A 363 20.98 -3.02 -3.25
N HIS A 364 20.81 -1.80 -3.75
CA HIS A 364 21.37 -1.36 -5.01
C HIS A 364 22.91 -1.41 -4.95
N GLU A 365 23.55 -1.79 -6.07
CA GLU A 365 25.01 -2.02 -6.14
C GLU A 365 25.80 -0.74 -5.81
N ASN A 366 25.27 0.43 -6.20
CA ASN A 366 25.87 1.73 -5.95
C ASN A 366 25.53 2.32 -4.55
N SER A 367 24.77 1.59 -3.72
CA SER A 367 24.34 2.10 -2.41
C SER A 367 25.40 1.92 -1.32
N LYS A 368 25.39 2.86 -0.37
CA LYS A 368 26.24 2.83 0.84
C LYS A 368 25.40 2.84 2.12
N TYR A 369 24.20 2.25 2.07
CA TYR A 369 23.29 2.22 3.20
C TYR A 369 23.93 1.58 4.43
N ASN A 370 23.64 2.14 5.60
CA ASN A 370 24.14 1.69 6.88
C ASN A 370 23.85 0.21 7.11
N SER A 371 24.86 -0.50 7.61
CA SER A 371 24.76 -1.91 7.97
C SER A 371 23.61 -2.24 8.91
N VAL A 372 23.30 -1.35 9.85
CA VAL A 372 22.25 -1.54 10.84
C VAL A 372 20.88 -1.49 10.18
N LEU A 373 20.64 -0.55 9.26
CA LEU A 373 19.41 -0.51 8.47
C LEU A 373 19.22 -1.82 7.70
N ILE A 374 20.25 -2.23 6.94
CA ILE A 374 20.19 -3.47 6.15
C ILE A 374 19.91 -4.68 7.04
N ASN A 375 20.52 -4.75 8.22
CA ASN A 375 20.31 -5.85 9.15
C ASN A 375 18.88 -5.87 9.71
N ILE A 376 18.28 -4.71 10.04
CA ILE A 376 16.89 -4.64 10.49
C ILE A 376 15.94 -5.13 9.39
N VAL A 377 16.12 -4.65 8.15
CA VAL A 377 15.28 -5.09 7.01
C VAL A 377 15.47 -6.59 6.78
N LYS A 378 16.69 -7.11 6.89
CA LYS A 378 16.97 -8.54 6.78
C LYS A 378 16.28 -9.36 7.88
N LEU A 379 16.23 -8.86 9.12
CA LEU A 379 15.51 -9.52 10.22
C LEU A 379 14.01 -9.63 9.95
N CYS A 380 13.41 -8.62 9.32
CA CYS A 380 12.01 -8.67 8.87
C CYS A 380 11.77 -9.78 7.83
N LEU A 381 12.76 -10.04 6.98
CA LEU A 381 12.72 -11.02 5.89
C LEU A 381 13.24 -12.41 6.28
N HIS A 382 13.30 -12.72 7.58
CA HIS A 382 13.55 -14.10 7.97
C HIS A 382 12.42 -15.00 7.50
N PHE A 383 12.78 -16.10 6.84
CA PHE A 383 11.80 -17.02 6.26
C PHE A 383 10.84 -17.58 7.31
N ASP A 384 11.39 -18.10 8.41
CA ASP A 384 10.62 -18.59 9.55
C ASP A 384 10.04 -17.39 10.33
N PRO A 385 8.70 -17.26 10.43
CA PRO A 385 8.08 -16.14 11.13
C PRO A 385 8.57 -15.99 12.57
N VAL A 386 8.91 -17.07 13.26
CA VAL A 386 9.37 -17.03 14.66
C VAL A 386 10.68 -16.25 14.81
N LYS A 387 11.51 -16.20 13.76
CA LYS A 387 12.79 -15.47 13.76
C LYS A 387 12.64 -13.99 13.42
N ARG A 388 11.48 -13.56 12.93
CA ARG A 388 11.20 -12.15 12.68
C ARG A 388 10.96 -11.42 14.01
N PRO A 389 11.32 -10.13 14.12
CA PRO A 389 10.96 -9.35 15.30
C PRO A 389 9.43 -9.28 15.43
N SER A 390 8.93 -9.17 16.66
CA SER A 390 7.55 -8.71 16.85
C SER A 390 7.42 -7.24 16.41
N PRO A 391 6.22 -6.77 16.04
CA PRO A 391 5.99 -5.37 15.66
C PRO A 391 6.57 -4.38 16.68
N SER A 392 6.31 -4.60 17.97
CA SER A 392 6.83 -3.74 19.04
C SER A 392 8.36 -3.78 19.15
N SER A 393 8.98 -4.94 18.95
CA SER A 393 10.43 -5.08 18.96
C SER A 393 11.08 -4.43 17.73
N LEU A 394 10.43 -4.51 16.56
CA LEU A 394 10.84 -3.81 15.35
C LEU A 394 10.86 -2.30 15.57
N LEU A 395 9.75 -1.72 16.03
CA LEU A 395 9.66 -0.27 16.27
C LEU A 395 10.71 0.22 17.25
N ARG A 396 10.90 -0.48 18.38
CA ARG A 396 11.97 -0.13 19.34
C ARG A 396 13.35 -0.21 18.72
N GLY A 397 13.62 -1.23 17.90
CA GLY A 397 14.89 -1.36 17.19
C GLY A 397 15.14 -0.20 16.23
N VAL A 398 14.13 0.16 15.44
CA VAL A 398 14.20 1.28 14.50
C VAL A 398 14.49 2.59 15.21
N GLN A 399 13.68 2.94 16.23
CA GLN A 399 13.83 4.19 16.98
C GLN A 399 15.14 4.28 17.76
N LYS A 400 15.71 3.13 18.18
CA LYS A 400 17.01 3.09 18.83
C LYS A 400 18.14 3.48 17.88
N TYR A 401 18.13 2.96 16.65
CA TYR A 401 19.27 3.07 15.73
C TYR A 401 19.14 4.18 14.68
N MET A 402 17.94 4.72 14.45
CA MET A 402 17.74 5.76 13.44
C MET A 402 18.33 7.12 13.81
N LYS A 403 18.55 7.41 15.10
CA LYS A 403 18.84 8.77 15.62
C LYS A 403 19.99 9.47 14.87
N GLU A 404 21.11 8.78 14.68
CA GLU A 404 22.26 9.34 13.97
C GLU A 404 21.99 9.50 12.47
N ALA A 405 21.28 8.54 11.87
CA ALA A 405 21.01 8.52 10.44
C ALA A 405 19.98 9.56 9.99
N VAL A 406 19.17 10.11 10.91
CA VAL A 406 18.18 11.15 10.63
C VAL A 406 18.55 12.51 11.21
N ALA A 407 19.71 12.61 11.87
CA ALA A 407 20.18 13.87 12.45
C ALA A 407 20.28 14.97 11.38
N GLY A 408 19.81 16.17 11.71
CA GLY A 408 19.75 17.30 10.77
C GLY A 408 18.57 17.27 9.79
N VAL A 409 17.95 16.12 9.54
CA VAL A 409 16.79 15.98 8.64
C VAL A 409 15.47 15.89 9.41
N GLU A 410 15.47 15.18 10.55
CA GLU A 410 14.27 14.90 11.34
C GLU A 410 13.55 16.17 11.79
N ASN A 411 14.28 17.18 12.27
CA ASN A 411 13.72 18.43 12.79
C ASN A 411 14.00 19.61 11.86
N TYR A 412 14.35 19.34 10.60
CA TYR A 412 14.61 20.41 9.65
C TYR A 412 13.34 21.25 9.44
N GLN A 413 13.51 22.57 9.43
CA GLN A 413 12.46 23.53 9.10
C GLN A 413 13.04 24.51 8.09
N SER A 414 12.44 24.60 6.91
CA SER A 414 12.83 25.60 5.92
C SER A 414 12.52 27.00 6.45
N VAL A 415 13.48 27.91 6.39
CA VAL A 415 13.22 29.34 6.63
C VAL A 415 12.61 29.89 5.34
N GLU A 416 11.42 30.50 5.42
CA GLU A 416 10.74 31.16 4.29
C GLU A 416 10.40 30.27 3.07
N GLY A 417 10.34 28.95 3.25
CA GLY A 417 9.98 28.02 2.17
C GLY A 417 11.11 27.70 1.18
N GLU A 418 12.30 28.26 1.39
CA GLU A 418 13.53 27.87 0.71
C GLU A 418 14.31 26.89 1.59
N ALA A 419 14.70 25.75 1.02
CA ALA A 419 15.60 24.82 1.72
C ALA A 419 17.05 25.26 1.49
N ASP A 420 17.89 25.12 2.50
CA ASP A 420 19.32 25.41 2.39
C ASP A 420 19.96 24.57 1.27
N ASP A 421 20.96 25.13 0.58
CA ASP A 421 21.62 24.47 -0.55
C ASP A 421 22.13 23.05 -0.22
N ASP A 422 22.54 22.83 1.03
CA ASP A 422 23.02 21.54 1.53
C ASP A 422 21.90 20.49 1.69
N ILE A 423 20.64 20.93 1.74
CA ILE A 423 19.45 20.13 2.04
C ILE A 423 18.57 19.93 0.80
N GLN A 424 18.67 20.84 -0.16
CA GLN A 424 18.08 20.72 -1.51
C GLN A 424 18.33 19.33 -2.15
N PRO A 425 19.50 18.69 -2.00
CA PRO A 425 19.74 17.32 -2.47
C PRO A 425 18.92 16.21 -1.84
N TYR A 426 18.21 16.45 -0.75
CA TYR A 426 17.51 15.40 0.00
C TYR A 426 16.00 15.52 -0.09
N LYS A 427 15.47 16.63 -0.62
CA LYS A 427 14.04 16.90 -0.62
C LYS A 427 13.25 16.10 -1.65
N LEU A 428 11.93 16.10 -1.50
CA LEU A 428 10.99 15.71 -2.54
C LEU A 428 11.07 16.69 -3.72
N LEU A 429 11.33 16.17 -4.91
CA LEU A 429 11.46 16.89 -6.18
C LEU A 429 10.34 16.47 -7.12
N LYS A 430 9.64 17.46 -7.70
CA LYS A 430 8.67 17.24 -8.76
C LYS A 430 9.38 17.27 -10.12
N LYS A 431 9.27 16.19 -10.90
CA LYS A 431 9.81 16.10 -12.27
C LYS A 431 8.89 16.82 -13.26
N LYS A 432 9.42 17.08 -14.46
CA LYS A 432 8.67 17.72 -15.57
C LYS A 432 7.48 16.90 -16.06
N ASP A 433 7.45 15.59 -15.79
CA ASP A 433 6.36 14.68 -16.11
C ASP A 433 5.39 14.46 -14.93
N ASP A 434 5.34 15.40 -13.99
CA ASP A 434 4.52 15.39 -12.77
C ASP A 434 4.80 14.25 -11.77
N ARG A 435 5.81 13.41 -12.00
CA ARG A 435 6.26 12.39 -11.04
C ARG A 435 7.11 12.98 -9.92
N TYR A 436 7.11 12.32 -8.77
CA TYR A 436 7.89 12.74 -7.60
C TYR A 436 9.12 11.85 -7.37
N LYS A 437 10.24 12.47 -7.04
CA LYS A 437 11.54 11.85 -6.78
C LYS A 437 12.08 12.33 -5.43
N ILE A 438 12.74 11.50 -4.64
CA ILE A 438 13.36 11.91 -3.38
C ILE A 438 14.87 11.76 -3.49
N GLY A 439 15.60 12.82 -3.17
CA GLY A 439 17.07 12.81 -3.22
C GLY A 439 17.67 13.32 -4.54
N LYS A 440 19.00 13.52 -4.55
CA LYS A 440 19.74 14.24 -5.59
C LYS A 440 19.87 13.44 -6.90
N GLN A 441 19.81 14.13 -8.04
CA GLN A 441 20.57 13.69 -9.21
C GLN A 441 22.04 14.02 -8.95
N PHE A 442 22.93 13.05 -9.14
CA PHE A 442 24.33 13.38 -9.33
C PHE A 442 24.42 14.02 -10.71
N ASP A 443 24.73 15.32 -10.77
CA ASP A 443 25.17 15.96 -12.01
C ASP A 443 26.61 15.53 -12.34
#